data_AF-A0A839PCB0-F1
#
_entry.id   AF-A0A839PCB0-F1
#
_cell.length_a   1.000
_cell.length_b   1.000
_cell.length_c   1.000
_cell.angle_alpha   90.00
_cell.angle_beta   90.00
_cell.angle_gamma   90.00
#
_symmetry.space_group_name_H-M   'P 1'
#
loop_
_entity.id
_entity.type
_entity.pdbx_description
1 polymer ?
#
loop_
_entity_poly.entity_id
_entity_poly.type
_entity_poly.pdbx_seq_one_letter_code
_entity_poly.pdbx_strand_id
1 'polypeptide(L)'
;MLEQLGVDERSFASVYRAGNGESRPCFDLPKRECLVLVSGYSVELRAAIIDRWQELEARETQPRFVLDPSDPKVMLAVFDHLQKQVAEKDEIIATQGVQVKKLERLEGAKGSMCITDAAKTLGSGRDALFARMQAGRWIFKRAGNKNWLAYDDKRRSGYLEHDDHLYTDNEGRERVATRVLVTAKGLVKLAEVLNQPLHRASDKQSAALVQC
;
A
#
# COMPACT_ATOMS: atom_id res chain seq x y z
N MET A 1 30.94 44.82 22.73
CA MET A 1 29.90 43.80 22.47
C MET A 1 29.70 42.91 23.69
N LEU A 2 30.75 42.29 24.25
CA LEU A 2 30.65 41.45 25.44
C LEU A 2 30.21 42.24 26.69
N GLU A 3 30.77 43.43 26.91
CA GLU A 3 30.31 44.35 27.97
C GLU A 3 28.82 44.75 27.82
N GLN A 4 28.36 44.98 26.58
CA GLN A 4 26.97 45.32 26.28
C GLN A 4 26.00 44.15 26.50
N LEU A 5 26.50 42.91 26.45
CA LEU A 5 25.75 41.71 26.80
C LEU A 5 25.83 41.40 28.31
N GLY A 6 26.53 42.21 29.09
CA GLY A 6 26.74 42.00 30.51
C GLY A 6 27.66 40.80 30.84
N VAL A 7 28.50 40.39 29.89
CA VAL A 7 29.41 39.24 30.06
C VAL A 7 30.85 39.71 30.22
N ASP A 8 31.55 39.17 31.23
CA ASP A 8 32.95 39.51 31.50
C ASP A 8 33.88 38.95 30.42
N GLU A 9 34.64 39.83 29.77
CA GLU A 9 35.55 39.52 28.66
C GLU A 9 36.69 38.57 29.08
N ARG A 10 37.08 38.61 30.36
CA ARG A 10 38.11 37.72 30.93
C ARG A 10 37.69 36.25 30.89
N SER A 11 36.39 35.98 30.83
CA SER A 11 35.84 34.62 30.77
C SER A 11 36.21 33.89 29.47
N PHE A 12 36.52 34.64 28.41
CA PHE A 12 36.86 34.10 27.10
C PHE A 12 38.31 34.35 26.70
N ALA A 13 39.08 35.08 27.51
CA ALA A 13 40.47 35.39 27.22
C ALA A 13 41.32 34.12 27.26
N SER A 14 42.07 33.87 26.19
CA SER A 14 42.98 32.74 26.03
C SER A 14 44.26 33.20 25.33
N VAL A 15 45.21 32.28 25.18
CA VAL A 15 46.49 32.54 24.52
C VAL A 15 46.75 31.42 23.52
N TYR A 16 47.04 31.79 22.27
CA TYR A 16 47.45 30.83 21.25
C TYR A 16 48.93 30.98 20.93
N ARG A 17 49.57 29.87 20.56
CA ARG A 17 50.98 29.84 20.17
C ARG A 17 51.08 29.94 18.65
N ALA A 18 51.70 31.00 18.16
CA ALA A 18 51.90 31.25 16.73
C ALA A 18 53.04 30.36 16.16
N GLY A 19 53.10 30.22 14.83
CA GLY A 19 54.09 29.37 14.15
C GLY A 19 55.56 29.76 14.36
N ASN A 20 55.82 31.00 14.79
CA ASN A 20 57.13 31.51 15.20
C ASN A 20 57.45 31.26 16.70
N GLY A 21 56.58 30.54 17.42
CA GLY A 21 56.74 30.22 18.83
C GLY A 21 56.28 31.32 19.81
N GLU A 22 55.85 32.48 19.32
CA GLU A 22 55.33 33.58 20.14
C GLU A 22 53.92 33.27 20.67
N SER A 23 53.69 33.59 21.94
CA SER A 23 52.36 33.52 22.57
C SER A 23 51.61 34.83 22.34
N ARG A 24 50.42 34.76 21.73
CA ARG A 24 49.57 35.92 21.44
C ARG A 24 48.19 35.78 22.10
N PRO A 25 47.60 36.87 22.60
CA PRO A 25 46.26 36.82 23.18
C PRO A 25 45.22 36.48 22.10
N CYS A 26 44.24 35.66 22.46
CA CYS A 26 43.05 35.37 21.67
C CYS A 26 41.81 35.30 22.58
N PHE A 27 40.64 35.23 21.96
CA PHE A 27 39.39 34.95 22.65
C PHE A 27 38.79 33.64 22.14
N ASP A 28 38.44 32.74 23.06
CA ASP A 28 37.74 31.50 22.74
C ASP A 28 36.25 31.68 23.02
N LEU A 29 35.53 32.11 21.98
CA LEU A 29 34.11 32.45 22.09
C LEU A 29 33.23 31.24 21.76
N PRO A 30 32.22 30.92 22.58
CA PRO A 30 31.26 29.89 22.23
C PRO A 30 30.45 30.27 20.99
N LYS A 31 29.80 29.27 20.39
CA LYS A 31 29.04 29.43 19.15
C LYS A 31 28.02 30.58 19.22
N ARG A 32 27.36 30.76 20.36
CA ARG A 32 26.35 31.82 20.56
C ARG A 32 26.99 33.21 20.44
N GLU A 33 28.08 33.45 21.14
CA GLU A 33 28.77 34.74 21.19
C GLU A 33 29.42 35.05 19.84
N CYS A 34 29.98 34.05 19.15
CA CYS A 34 30.43 34.19 17.76
C CYS A 34 29.29 34.64 16.84
N LEU A 35 28.12 34.01 16.91
CA LEU A 35 26.97 34.38 16.07
C LEU A 35 26.46 35.79 16.38
N VAL A 36 26.44 36.21 17.65
CA VAL A 36 26.08 37.58 18.02
C VAL A 36 27.11 38.59 17.49
N LEU A 37 28.40 38.26 17.54
CA LEU A 37 29.45 39.14 17.05
C LEU A 37 29.33 39.29 15.52
N VAL A 38 29.25 38.17 14.80
CA VAL A 38 29.20 38.16 13.33
C VAL A 38 27.91 38.81 12.82
N SER A 39 26.76 38.58 13.45
CA SER A 39 25.50 39.26 13.08
C SER A 39 25.52 40.77 13.38
N GLY A 40 26.36 41.20 14.32
CA GLY A 40 26.63 42.62 14.60
C GLY A 40 27.45 43.33 13.51
N TYR A 41 28.29 42.62 12.76
CA TYR A 41 29.12 43.19 11.69
C TYR A 41 28.59 42.90 10.28
N SER A 42 27.95 41.75 10.06
CA SER A 42 27.38 41.36 8.77
C SER A 42 25.91 41.77 8.67
N VAL A 43 25.64 42.74 7.79
CA VAL A 43 24.27 43.18 7.49
C VAL A 43 23.46 42.06 6.83
N GLU A 44 24.08 41.27 5.94
CA GLU A 44 23.44 40.14 5.26
C GLU A 44 22.97 39.07 6.24
N LEU A 45 23.84 38.68 7.19
CA LEU A 45 23.47 37.69 8.22
C LEU A 45 22.36 38.23 9.13
N ARG A 46 22.42 39.51 9.48
CA ARG A 46 21.37 40.15 10.30
C ARG A 46 20.02 40.14 9.60
N ALA A 47 19.98 40.46 8.31
CA ALA A 47 18.77 40.42 7.51
C ALA A 47 18.17 39.01 7.47
N ALA A 48 18.98 37.98 7.19
CA ALA A 48 18.52 36.60 7.17
C ALA A 48 17.97 36.11 8.52
N ILE A 49 18.55 36.56 9.64
CA ILE A 49 18.04 36.27 10.99
C ILE A 49 16.67 36.93 11.20
N ILE A 50 16.53 38.19 10.81
CA ILE A 50 15.27 38.95 10.95
C ILE A 50 14.17 38.30 10.10
N ASP A 51 14.45 38.01 8.83
CA ASP A 51 13.48 37.39 7.91
C ASP A 51 13.02 36.03 8.44
N ARG A 52 13.95 35.21 8.92
CA ARG A 52 13.64 33.92 9.52
C ARG A 52 12.82 34.05 10.81
N TRP A 53 13.08 35.08 11.61
CA TRP A 53 12.34 35.33 12.83
C TRP A 53 10.90 35.77 12.53
N GLN A 54 10.72 36.70 11.58
CA GLN A 54 9.39 37.13 11.11
C GLN A 54 8.59 35.96 10.52
N GLU A 55 9.24 35.06 9.78
CA GLU A 55 8.60 33.85 9.27
C GLU A 55 8.08 32.94 10.41
N LEU A 56 8.85 32.79 11.49
CA LEU A 56 8.44 31.98 12.64
C LEU A 56 7.29 32.61 13.42
N GLU A 57 7.31 33.94 13.62
CA GLU A 57 6.20 34.66 14.24
C GLU A 57 4.92 34.53 13.40
N ALA A 58 5.03 34.66 12.07
CA ALA A 58 3.91 34.45 11.16
C ALA A 58 3.35 33.02 11.24
N ARG A 59 4.20 32.00 11.44
CA ARG A 59 3.79 30.60 11.62
C ARG A 59 3.12 30.34 12.97
N GLU A 60 3.57 30.97 14.05
CA GLU A 60 2.93 30.85 15.37
C GLU A 60 1.59 31.59 15.44
N THR A 61 1.43 32.65 14.67
CA THR A 61 0.17 33.41 14.56
C THR A 61 -0.87 32.68 13.70
N GLN A 62 -0.47 31.65 12.93
CA GLN A 62 -1.45 30.81 12.25
C GLN A 62 -2.26 30.03 13.31
N PRO A 63 -3.60 30.06 13.24
CA PRO A 63 -4.43 29.30 14.17
C PRO A 63 -4.15 27.81 13.98
N ARG A 64 -3.31 27.26 14.87
CA ARG A 64 -3.27 25.81 15.08
C ARG A 64 -4.63 25.46 15.66
N PHE A 65 -5.42 24.69 14.93
CA PHE A 65 -6.57 23.99 15.49
C PHE A 65 -6.06 23.01 16.54
N VAL A 66 -5.83 23.50 17.75
CA VAL A 66 -5.59 22.68 18.92
C VAL A 66 -6.98 22.23 19.36
N LEU A 67 -7.38 21.05 18.88
CA LEU A 67 -8.51 20.35 19.45
C LEU A 67 -8.11 19.97 20.87
N ASP A 68 -8.64 20.68 21.87
CA ASP A 68 -8.49 20.27 23.27
C ASP A 68 -9.36 19.03 23.50
N PRO A 69 -8.76 17.84 23.71
CA PRO A 69 -9.52 16.63 23.94
C PRO A 69 -10.27 16.63 25.28
N SER A 70 -9.96 17.59 26.17
CA SER A 70 -10.62 17.75 27.46
C SER A 70 -11.85 18.66 27.40
N ASP A 71 -12.11 19.33 26.27
CA ASP A 71 -13.36 20.08 26.07
C ASP A 71 -14.52 19.10 25.79
N PRO A 72 -15.53 19.02 26.68
CA PRO A 72 -16.67 18.13 26.49
C PRO A 72 -17.43 18.39 25.18
N LYS A 73 -17.43 19.62 24.64
CA LYS A 73 -18.10 19.91 23.36
C LYS A 73 -17.39 19.28 22.17
N VAL A 74 -16.06 19.31 22.18
CA VAL A 74 -15.23 18.67 21.15
C VAL A 74 -15.42 17.16 21.20
N MET A 75 -15.41 16.58 22.40
CA MET A 75 -15.59 15.14 22.58
C MET A 75 -16.99 14.67 22.11
N LEU A 76 -18.05 15.43 22.43
CA LEU A 76 -19.41 15.13 21.97
C LEU A 76 -19.54 15.18 20.45
N ALA A 77 -18.93 16.18 19.79
CA ALA A 77 -18.95 16.29 18.34
C ALA A 77 -18.21 15.11 17.66
N VAL A 78 -17.09 14.68 18.23
CA VAL A 78 -16.34 13.51 17.75
C VAL A 78 -17.16 12.23 17.96
N PHE A 79 -17.81 12.06 19.12
CA PHE A 79 -18.67 10.91 19.39
C PHE A 79 -19.86 10.82 18.43
N ASP A 80 -20.57 11.93 18.17
CA ASP A 80 -21.69 11.95 17.23
C ASP A 80 -21.25 11.57 15.81
N HIS A 81 -20.09 12.08 15.37
CA HIS A 81 -19.51 11.71 14.10
C HIS A 81 -19.16 10.21 14.03
N LEU A 82 -18.53 9.68 15.07
CA LEU A 82 -18.18 8.26 15.13
C LEU A 82 -19.42 7.36 15.17
N GLN A 83 -20.46 7.74 15.92
CA GLN A 83 -21.72 6.99 15.97
C GLN A 83 -22.40 6.92 14.60
N LYS A 84 -22.42 8.02 13.84
CA LYS A 84 -22.93 8.04 12.46
C LYS A 84 -22.14 7.10 11.55
N GLN A 85 -20.81 7.11 11.63
CA GLN A 85 -19.98 6.20 10.84
C GLN A 85 -20.20 4.73 11.20
N VAL A 86 -20.40 4.41 12.48
CA VAL A 86 -20.69 3.04 12.91
C VAL A 86 -22.04 2.58 12.37
N ALA A 87 -23.08 3.41 12.49
CA ALA A 87 -24.41 3.09 11.96
C ALA A 87 -24.39 2.85 10.44
N GLU A 88 -23.70 3.69 9.67
CA GLU A 88 -23.54 3.52 8.22
C GLU A 88 -22.82 2.21 7.87
N LYS A 89 -21.74 1.88 8.60
CA LYS A 89 -21.00 0.63 8.39
C LYS A 89 -21.83 -0.59 8.77
N ASP A 90 -22.62 -0.54 9.83
CA ASP A 90 -23.50 -1.63 10.24
C ASP A 90 -24.58 -1.93 9.19
N GLU A 91 -25.13 -0.91 8.53
CA GLU A 91 -26.05 -1.09 7.39
C GLU A 91 -25.38 -1.79 6.21
N ILE A 92 -24.16 -1.38 5.86
CA ILE A 92 -23.36 -2.03 4.80
C ILE A 92 -23.07 -3.48 5.17
N ILE A 93 -22.68 -3.77 6.42
CA ILE A 93 -22.41 -5.12 6.91
C ILE A 93 -23.68 -5.97 6.86
N ALA A 94 -24.84 -5.43 7.21
CA ALA A 94 -26.11 -6.15 7.15
C ALA A 94 -26.45 -6.57 5.71
N THR A 95 -26.28 -5.67 4.73
CA THR A 95 -26.52 -5.99 3.32
C THR A 95 -25.51 -7.00 2.77
N GLN A 96 -24.23 -6.85 3.10
CA GLN A 96 -23.17 -7.80 2.73
C GLN A 96 -23.37 -9.17 3.39
N GLY A 97 -23.84 -9.21 4.64
CA GLY A 97 -24.12 -10.45 5.37
C GLY A 97 -25.18 -11.32 4.70
N VAL A 98 -26.18 -10.72 4.03
CA VAL A 98 -27.16 -11.46 3.23
C VAL A 98 -26.52 -12.07 1.98
N GLN A 99 -25.61 -11.35 1.32
CA GLN A 99 -24.88 -11.86 0.16
C GLN A 99 -23.94 -12.99 0.55
N VAL A 100 -23.18 -12.84 1.65
CA VAL A 100 -22.30 -13.88 2.19
C VAL A 100 -23.09 -15.15 2.52
N LYS A 101 -24.23 -15.04 3.23
CA LYS A 101 -25.10 -16.19 3.52
C LYS A 101 -25.67 -16.86 2.26
N LYS A 102 -25.93 -16.09 1.20
CA LYS A 102 -26.36 -16.65 -0.10
C LYS A 102 -25.20 -17.41 -0.77
N LEU A 103 -23.98 -16.88 -0.70
CA LEU A 103 -22.78 -17.56 -1.18
C LEU A 103 -22.50 -18.83 -0.37
N GLU A 104 -22.60 -18.80 0.97
CA GLU A 104 -22.44 -19.98 1.84
C GLU A 104 -23.49 -21.07 1.56
N ARG A 105 -24.75 -20.68 1.27
CA ARG A 105 -25.79 -21.63 0.83
C ARG A 105 -25.49 -22.26 -0.52
N LEU A 106 -24.86 -21.51 -1.43
CA LEU A 106 -24.37 -22.04 -2.72
C LEU A 106 -23.12 -22.92 -2.52
N GLU A 107 -22.26 -22.60 -1.54
CA GLU A 107 -21.12 -23.43 -1.14
C GLU A 107 -21.53 -24.74 -0.46
N GLY A 108 -22.66 -24.76 0.25
CA GLY A 108 -23.25 -25.96 0.85
C GLY A 108 -23.89 -26.93 -0.15
N ALA A 109 -24.16 -26.49 -1.38
CA ALA A 109 -24.58 -27.38 -2.46
C ALA A 109 -23.35 -28.12 -2.99
N LYS A 110 -23.18 -29.39 -2.61
CA LYS A 110 -22.16 -30.30 -3.14
C LYS A 110 -22.33 -30.51 -4.65
N GLY A 111 -21.80 -29.59 -5.44
CA GLY A 111 -21.88 -29.60 -6.89
C GLY A 111 -20.64 -28.98 -7.51
N SER A 112 -19.50 -29.68 -7.43
CA SER A 112 -18.33 -29.34 -8.24
C SER A 112 -18.68 -29.57 -9.71
N MET A 113 -18.47 -28.57 -10.56
CA MET A 113 -18.88 -28.63 -11.97
C MET A 113 -17.68 -28.61 -12.92
N CYS A 114 -17.85 -29.17 -14.12
CA CYS A 114 -16.81 -29.14 -15.13
C CYS A 114 -16.51 -27.70 -15.54
N ILE A 115 -15.26 -27.40 -15.93
CA ILE A 115 -14.85 -26.05 -16.37
C ILE A 115 -15.75 -25.53 -17.51
N THR A 116 -16.23 -26.42 -18.38
CA THR A 116 -17.16 -26.07 -19.46
C THR A 116 -18.51 -25.56 -18.93
N ASP A 117 -19.04 -26.17 -17.88
CA ASP A 117 -20.31 -25.75 -17.29
C ASP A 117 -20.11 -24.51 -16.41
N ALA A 118 -18.97 -24.41 -15.72
CA ALA A 118 -18.55 -23.18 -15.04
C ALA A 118 -18.50 -21.99 -16.00
N ALA A 119 -18.01 -22.19 -17.24
CA ALA A 119 -17.99 -21.14 -18.25
C ALA A 119 -19.39 -20.61 -18.58
N LYS A 120 -20.38 -21.51 -18.73
CA LYS A 120 -21.78 -21.15 -18.97
C LYS A 120 -22.36 -20.39 -17.78
N THR A 121 -22.13 -20.87 -16.56
CA THR A 121 -22.60 -20.23 -15.33
C THR A 121 -22.03 -18.82 -15.17
N LEU A 122 -20.78 -18.60 -15.58
CA LEU A 122 -20.11 -17.31 -15.54
C LEU A 122 -20.42 -16.40 -16.75
N GLY A 123 -21.20 -16.86 -17.72
CA GLY A 123 -21.48 -16.11 -18.95
C GLY A 123 -20.24 -15.88 -19.83
N SER A 124 -19.19 -16.69 -19.65
CA SER A 124 -17.92 -16.58 -20.37
C SER A 124 -17.82 -17.62 -21.49
N GLY A 125 -17.18 -17.26 -22.61
CA GLY A 125 -16.88 -18.23 -23.66
C GLY A 125 -15.96 -19.34 -23.13
N ARG A 126 -16.23 -20.60 -23.49
CA ARG A 126 -15.46 -21.78 -23.03
C ARG A 126 -13.95 -21.55 -23.19
N ASP A 127 -13.50 -21.26 -24.41
CA ASP A 127 -12.08 -21.12 -24.72
C ASP A 127 -11.45 -19.90 -24.02
N ALA A 128 -12.22 -18.82 -23.86
CA ALA A 128 -11.79 -17.64 -23.13
C ALA A 128 -11.55 -17.94 -21.65
N LEU A 129 -12.42 -18.73 -21.02
CA LEU A 129 -12.23 -19.15 -19.63
C LEU A 129 -11.02 -20.08 -19.49
N PHE A 130 -10.85 -21.06 -20.38
CA PHE A 130 -9.67 -21.93 -20.37
C PHE A 130 -8.37 -21.13 -20.52
N ALA A 131 -8.32 -20.19 -21.47
CA ALA A 131 -7.16 -19.31 -21.66
C ALA A 131 -6.89 -18.45 -20.41
N ARG A 132 -7.94 -17.91 -19.79
CA ARG A 132 -7.82 -17.08 -18.58
C ARG A 132 -7.35 -17.89 -17.37
N MET A 133 -7.87 -19.09 -17.18
CA MET A 133 -7.46 -20.01 -16.12
C MET A 133 -6.02 -20.48 -16.32
N GLN A 134 -5.60 -20.73 -17.57
CA GLN A 134 -4.21 -21.06 -17.89
C GLN A 134 -3.28 -19.88 -17.59
N ALA A 135 -3.63 -18.67 -18.05
CA ALA A 135 -2.85 -17.46 -17.80
C ALA A 135 -2.73 -17.14 -16.30
N GLY A 136 -3.81 -17.35 -15.54
CA GLY A 136 -3.84 -17.14 -14.08
C GLY A 136 -3.24 -18.27 -13.25
N ARG A 137 -2.59 -19.27 -13.87
CA ARG A 137 -2.03 -20.46 -13.19
C ARG A 137 -3.05 -21.22 -12.34
N TRP A 138 -4.27 -21.38 -12.85
CA TRP A 138 -5.29 -22.24 -12.24
C TRP A 138 -5.19 -23.67 -12.73
N ILE A 139 -4.95 -23.83 -14.03
CA ILE A 139 -4.83 -25.11 -14.71
C ILE A 139 -3.60 -25.15 -15.62
N PHE A 140 -3.10 -26.35 -15.88
CA PHE A 140 -2.00 -26.60 -16.80
C PHE A 140 -2.14 -27.96 -17.50
N LYS A 141 -1.37 -28.18 -18.56
CA LYS A 141 -1.22 -29.49 -19.22
C LYS A 141 0.18 -30.05 -18.96
N ARG A 142 0.27 -31.34 -18.65
CA ARG A 142 1.55 -32.04 -18.57
C ARG A 142 1.97 -32.49 -19.97
N ALA A 143 3.27 -32.46 -20.27
CA ALA A 143 3.80 -33.02 -21.51
C ALA A 143 3.36 -34.49 -21.67
N GLY A 144 2.74 -34.81 -22.81
CA GLY A 144 2.22 -36.14 -23.10
C GLY A 144 0.81 -36.46 -22.56
N ASN A 145 0.21 -35.60 -21.72
CA ASN A 145 -1.17 -35.75 -21.28
C ASN A 145 -2.08 -34.71 -21.94
N LYS A 146 -3.21 -35.16 -22.50
CA LYS A 146 -4.21 -34.28 -23.12
C LYS A 146 -5.13 -33.60 -22.11
N ASN A 147 -5.17 -34.10 -20.87
CA ASN A 147 -6.06 -33.62 -19.83
C ASN A 147 -5.48 -32.39 -19.10
N TRP A 148 -6.38 -31.50 -18.71
CA TRP A 148 -6.06 -30.37 -17.83
C TRP A 148 -5.93 -30.86 -16.40
N LEU A 149 -4.90 -30.39 -15.70
CA LEU A 149 -4.72 -30.57 -14.27
C LEU A 149 -4.78 -29.21 -13.57
N ALA A 150 -5.21 -29.22 -12.31
CA ALA A 150 -5.20 -28.03 -11.46
C ALA A 150 -3.85 -27.89 -10.76
N TYR A 151 -3.40 -26.67 -10.55
CA TYR A 151 -2.26 -26.44 -9.66
C TYR A 151 -2.62 -26.76 -8.20
N ASP A 152 -1.65 -27.26 -7.44
CA ASP A 152 -1.86 -27.69 -6.06
C ASP A 152 -2.25 -26.55 -5.11
N ASP A 153 -1.84 -25.31 -5.39
CA ASP A 153 -2.25 -24.14 -4.61
C ASP A 153 -3.77 -23.93 -4.70
N LYS A 154 -4.35 -23.99 -5.90
CA LYS A 154 -5.80 -23.82 -6.12
C LYS A 154 -6.60 -24.98 -5.55
N ARG A 155 -6.03 -26.18 -5.58
CA ARG A 155 -6.62 -27.38 -4.98
C ARG A 155 -6.62 -27.30 -3.45
N ARG A 156 -5.50 -26.91 -2.84
CA ARG A 156 -5.40 -26.69 -1.37
C ARG A 156 -6.29 -25.56 -0.88
N SER A 157 -6.48 -24.50 -1.67
CA SER A 157 -7.41 -23.41 -1.34
C SER A 157 -8.89 -23.81 -1.47
N GLY A 158 -9.19 -25.00 -2.01
CA GLY A 158 -10.55 -25.50 -2.21
C GLY A 158 -11.28 -24.86 -3.39
N TYR A 159 -10.56 -24.26 -4.34
CA TYR A 159 -11.16 -23.64 -5.53
C TYR A 159 -11.40 -24.66 -6.66
N LEU A 160 -10.54 -25.67 -6.75
CA LEU A 160 -10.59 -26.71 -7.76
C LEU A 160 -10.48 -28.09 -7.11
N GLU A 161 -11.16 -29.07 -7.68
CA GLU A 161 -11.11 -30.47 -7.28
C GLU A 161 -10.72 -31.36 -8.47
N HIS A 162 -10.26 -32.58 -8.18
CA HIS A 162 -9.98 -33.60 -9.18
C HIS A 162 -10.98 -34.73 -9.04
N ASP A 163 -11.53 -35.14 -10.16
CA ASP A 163 -12.44 -36.26 -10.29
C ASP A 163 -11.87 -37.22 -11.33
N ASP A 164 -11.80 -38.50 -10.99
CA ASP A 164 -11.30 -39.53 -11.88
C ASP A 164 -12.48 -40.14 -12.62
N HIS A 165 -12.51 -39.95 -13.94
CA HIS A 165 -13.57 -40.45 -14.79
C HIS A 165 -13.04 -41.55 -15.72
N LEU A 166 -13.83 -42.62 -15.86
CA LEU A 166 -13.54 -43.74 -16.75
C LEU A 166 -13.92 -43.37 -18.19
N TYR A 167 -13.00 -43.50 -19.12
CA TYR A 167 -13.29 -43.36 -20.54
C TYR A 167 -12.82 -44.60 -21.30
N THR A 168 -13.56 -44.96 -22.33
CA THR A 168 -13.18 -46.02 -23.25
C THR A 168 -12.31 -45.42 -24.34
N ASP A 169 -11.11 -45.97 -24.52
CA ASP A 169 -10.22 -45.56 -25.60
C ASP A 169 -10.72 -46.12 -26.96
N ASN A 170 -10.15 -45.66 -28.07
CA ASN A 170 -10.48 -46.12 -29.42
C ASN A 170 -10.24 -47.63 -29.61
N GLU A 171 -9.46 -48.26 -28.73
CA GLU A 171 -9.17 -49.69 -28.70
C GLU A 171 -10.13 -50.49 -27.79
N GLY A 172 -11.20 -49.87 -27.28
CA GLY A 172 -12.20 -50.54 -26.44
C GLY A 172 -11.76 -50.83 -25.00
N ARG A 173 -10.56 -50.37 -24.59
CA ARG A 173 -10.04 -50.54 -23.23
C ARG A 173 -10.53 -49.41 -22.33
N GLU A 174 -10.95 -49.75 -21.11
CA GLU A 174 -11.26 -48.76 -20.07
C GLU A 174 -9.98 -48.12 -19.55
N ARG A 175 -9.96 -46.79 -19.52
CA ARG A 175 -8.86 -46.00 -18.97
C ARG A 175 -9.41 -44.97 -17.99
N VAL A 176 -8.61 -44.65 -16.99
CA VAL A 176 -8.95 -43.61 -16.02
C VAL A 176 -8.30 -42.30 -16.46
N ALA A 177 -9.11 -41.24 -16.51
CA ALA A 177 -8.66 -39.88 -16.78
C ALA A 177 -9.06 -38.98 -15.62
N THR A 178 -8.07 -38.28 -15.05
CA THR A 178 -8.35 -37.21 -14.10
C THR A 178 -8.87 -35.97 -14.81
N ARG A 179 -9.96 -35.41 -14.31
CA ARG A 179 -10.61 -34.18 -14.76
C ARG A 179 -10.65 -33.16 -13.63
N VAL A 180 -10.50 -31.89 -13.99
CA VAL A 180 -10.63 -30.76 -13.05
C VAL A 180 -12.09 -30.31 -12.95
N LEU A 181 -12.57 -30.18 -11.72
CA LEU A 181 -13.86 -29.59 -11.38
C LEU A 181 -13.65 -28.27 -10.64
N VAL A 182 -14.58 -27.34 -10.85
CA VAL A 182 -14.63 -26.04 -10.17
C VAL A 182 -15.64 -26.12 -9.05
N THR A 183 -15.21 -25.79 -7.83
CA THR A 183 -16.09 -25.73 -6.66
C THR A 183 -16.90 -24.43 -6.65
N ALA A 184 -17.93 -24.34 -5.81
CA ALA A 184 -18.66 -23.09 -5.61
C ALA A 184 -17.73 -21.92 -5.21
N LYS A 185 -16.80 -22.18 -4.29
CA LYS A 185 -15.76 -21.22 -3.88
C LYS A 185 -14.86 -20.80 -5.05
N GLY A 186 -14.52 -21.77 -5.92
CA GLY A 186 -13.78 -21.52 -7.15
C GLY A 186 -14.54 -20.62 -8.13
N LEU A 187 -15.84 -20.84 -8.30
CA LEU A 187 -16.69 -20.03 -9.18
C LEU A 187 -16.75 -18.57 -8.75
N VAL A 188 -16.96 -18.31 -7.45
CA VAL A 188 -16.98 -16.94 -6.90
C VAL A 188 -15.65 -16.24 -7.19
N LYS A 189 -14.53 -16.94 -6.92
CA LYS A 189 -13.21 -16.35 -7.14
C LYS A 189 -12.88 -16.15 -8.61
N LEU A 190 -13.35 -17.03 -9.50
CA LEU A 190 -13.23 -16.86 -10.94
C LEU A 190 -14.05 -15.68 -11.45
N ALA A 191 -15.25 -15.44 -10.92
CA ALA A 191 -16.07 -14.28 -11.27
C ALA A 191 -15.35 -12.95 -10.95
N GLU A 192 -14.71 -12.86 -9.77
CA GLU A 192 -13.87 -11.70 -9.41
C GLU A 192 -12.72 -11.49 -10.39
N VAL A 193 -11.98 -12.57 -10.70
CA VAL A 193 -10.79 -12.52 -11.58
C VAL A 193 -11.16 -12.18 -13.03
N LEU A 194 -12.38 -12.52 -13.47
CA LEU A 194 -12.90 -12.19 -14.79
C LEU A 194 -13.29 -10.71 -14.91
N ASN A 195 -13.86 -10.12 -13.85
CA ASN A 195 -14.21 -8.69 -13.82
C ASN A 195 -12.99 -7.78 -13.69
N GLN A 196 -11.84 -8.31 -13.25
CA GLN A 196 -10.60 -7.55 -13.19
C GLN A 196 -9.97 -7.43 -14.60
N PRO A 197 -9.72 -6.20 -15.11
CA PRO A 197 -9.01 -6.03 -16.36
C PRO A 197 -7.61 -6.63 -16.23
N LEU A 198 -7.16 -7.37 -17.24
CA LEU A 198 -5.77 -7.82 -17.30
C LEU A 198 -4.88 -6.58 -17.33
N HIS A 199 -4.30 -6.20 -16.21
CA HIS A 199 -3.08 -5.41 -16.24
C HIS A 199 -2.01 -6.30 -16.87
N ARG A 200 -1.86 -6.20 -18.20
CA ARG A 200 -0.72 -6.78 -18.90
C ARG A 200 0.51 -6.00 -18.45
N ALA A 201 1.35 -6.64 -17.65
CA ALA A 201 2.73 -6.23 -17.45
C ALA A 201 3.49 -6.43 -18.78
N SER A 202 3.32 -5.50 -19.73
CA SER A 202 4.19 -5.35 -20.91
C SER A 202 3.91 -4.02 -21.65
N ASP A 203 3.98 -2.88 -20.96
CA ASP A 203 4.14 -1.56 -21.60
C ASP A 203 5.44 -0.92 -21.14
N LYS A 204 6.54 -1.49 -21.62
CA LYS A 204 7.81 -0.77 -21.81
C LYS A 204 8.16 -0.93 -23.28
N GLN A 205 7.68 -0.02 -24.12
CA GLN A 205 8.20 0.40 -25.44
C GLN A 205 7.06 0.95 -26.30
N SER A 206 6.72 2.23 -26.12
CA SER A 206 6.25 3.15 -27.19
C SER A 206 5.79 4.48 -26.56
N ALA A 207 6.76 5.28 -26.12
CA ALA A 207 6.57 6.70 -25.85
C ALA A 207 7.82 7.48 -26.27
N ALA A 208 8.39 7.11 -27.42
CA ALA A 208 9.45 7.83 -28.08
C ALA A 208 9.10 7.90 -29.56
N LEU A 209 8.14 8.76 -29.92
CA LEU A 209 7.93 9.30 -31.28
C LEU A 209 6.69 10.21 -31.34
N VAL A 210 6.72 11.34 -30.64
CA VAL A 210 6.05 12.58 -31.07
C VAL A 210 6.85 13.78 -30.53
N GLN A 211 7.95 14.09 -31.19
CA GLN A 211 8.51 15.45 -31.25
C GLN A 211 9.59 15.49 -32.35
N CYS A 212 9.14 15.71 -33.57
CA CYS A 212 9.84 16.39 -34.64
C CYS A 212 8.79 17.26 -35.34
#